data_AF-A0A965P549-F1
#
_entry.id   AF-A0A965P549-F1
#
_cell.length_a   1.000
_cell.length_b   1.000
_cell.length_c   1.000
_cell.angle_alpha   90.00
_cell.angle_beta   90.00
_cell.angle_gamma   90.00
#
_symmetry.space_group_name_H-M   'P 1'
#
loop_
_entity.id
_entity.type
_entity.pdbx_description
1 polymer ?
#
loop_
_entity_poly.entity_id
_entity_poly.type
_entity_poly.pdbx_seq_one_letter_code
_entity_poly.pdbx_strand_id
1 'polypeptide(L)'
;MLKILAAVAALALPSAAFSQTAPRPDPIQVMIVGSFHFDNPGRDINNASIDPVTTPAKQAELAAVAEGLRRFHPTAVAIERIAADPTTLLDQRYPAFTPADLLTNADERAQIGYRLANLEGLTRVYAIDEQPDEGERDYFPFEKLMAWATAHHKEAELAALNAPVAAYVADLSARQRTETLGALLADTNRRDHPVNGNMDLYYGLLQFGDAVEQPGAELNSGWYERNAKIFAKLMLTAKPGDRIVVVYGAGHAFWLRHFVENTPGYVLVDSVPYLSGR
;
A
#
# COMPACT_ATOMS: atom_id res chain seq x y z
N MET A 1 80.53 32.60 -13.54
CA MET A 1 79.49 32.66 -12.50
C MET A 1 78.14 32.56 -13.19
N LEU A 2 77.37 31.55 -12.81
CA LEU A 2 76.24 30.95 -13.50
C LEU A 2 74.93 31.60 -13.03
N LYS A 3 74.07 32.09 -13.93
CA LYS A 3 72.63 32.29 -13.65
C LYS A 3 71.82 31.98 -14.91
N ILE A 4 71.33 30.74 -14.98
CA ILE A 4 70.34 30.27 -15.94
C ILE A 4 68.96 30.56 -15.32
N LEU A 5 68.16 31.39 -15.96
CA LEU A 5 66.75 31.57 -15.61
C LEU A 5 65.92 30.83 -16.67
N ALA A 6 65.47 29.62 -16.33
CA ALA A 6 64.55 28.84 -17.16
C ALA A 6 63.12 29.26 -16.80
N ALA A 7 62.44 29.94 -17.72
CA ALA A 7 61.02 30.23 -17.62
C ALA A 7 60.23 28.96 -18.00
N VAL A 8 59.68 28.26 -17.01
CA VAL A 8 58.72 27.18 -17.23
C VAL A 8 57.33 27.81 -17.36
N ALA A 9 56.88 27.97 -18.60
CA ALA A 9 55.48 28.27 -18.90
C ALA A 9 54.68 26.97 -18.74
N ALA A 10 54.05 26.78 -17.58
CA ALA A 10 53.09 25.70 -17.37
C ALA A 10 51.81 26.00 -18.17
N LEU A 11 51.60 25.28 -19.27
CA LEU A 11 50.29 25.25 -19.93
C LEU A 11 49.29 24.59 -18.98
N ALA A 12 48.47 25.41 -18.31
CA ALA A 12 47.24 24.94 -17.69
C ALA A 12 46.20 24.70 -18.79
N LEU A 13 46.09 23.46 -19.25
CA LEU A 13 44.96 23.03 -20.06
C LEU A 13 43.72 23.01 -19.15
N PRO A 14 42.64 23.73 -19.47
CA PRO A 14 41.38 23.58 -18.75
C PRO A 14 40.83 22.19 -19.08
N SER A 15 40.99 21.25 -18.15
CA SER A 15 40.22 20.01 -18.15
C SER A 15 38.76 20.39 -17.95
N ALA A 16 38.03 20.60 -19.05
CA ALA A 16 36.58 20.61 -19.04
C ALA A 16 36.14 19.19 -18.67
N ALA A 17 36.09 18.90 -17.37
CA ALA A 17 35.40 17.74 -16.84
C ALA A 17 33.92 17.96 -17.11
N PHE A 18 33.45 17.51 -18.28
CA PHE A 18 32.05 17.26 -18.49
C PHE A 18 31.65 16.26 -17.41
N SER A 19 30.93 16.75 -16.39
CA SER A 19 30.21 15.90 -15.47
C SER A 19 29.21 15.13 -16.31
N GLN A 20 29.60 13.96 -16.80
CA GLN A 20 28.66 12.97 -17.30
C GLN A 20 27.79 12.64 -16.09
N THR A 21 26.63 13.29 -16.00
CA THR A 21 25.55 12.80 -15.15
C THR A 21 25.30 11.39 -15.62
N ALA A 22 25.70 10.41 -14.79
CA ALA A 22 25.42 9.01 -15.05
C ALA A 22 23.93 8.87 -15.42
N PRO A 23 23.57 8.02 -16.39
CA PRO A 23 22.16 7.81 -16.74
C PRO A 23 21.38 7.54 -15.47
N ARG A 24 20.36 8.36 -15.20
CA ARG A 24 19.50 8.13 -14.04
C ARG A 24 18.81 6.77 -14.29
N PRO A 25 18.83 5.84 -13.31
CA PRO A 25 18.16 4.56 -13.47
C PRO A 25 16.67 4.79 -13.82
N ASP A 26 16.09 3.88 -14.60
CA ASP A 26 14.66 3.95 -14.92
C ASP A 26 13.83 3.96 -13.62
N PRO A 27 12.82 4.84 -13.52
CA PRO A 27 12.05 4.97 -12.30
C PRO A 27 11.26 3.69 -12.00
N ILE A 28 11.14 3.38 -10.72
CA ILE A 28 10.27 2.31 -10.22
C ILE A 28 8.85 2.85 -10.20
N GLN A 29 7.95 2.23 -10.97
CA GLN A 29 6.55 2.60 -10.99
C GLN A 29 5.78 1.71 -10.02
N VAL A 30 5.00 2.31 -9.12
CA VAL A 30 4.22 1.58 -8.12
C VAL A 30 2.76 1.96 -8.28
N MET A 31 1.90 0.95 -8.35
CA MET A 31 0.45 1.10 -8.36
C MET A 31 -0.12 0.52 -7.07
N ILE A 32 -0.79 1.36 -6.27
CA ILE A 32 -1.43 0.93 -5.03
C ILE A 32 -2.89 0.58 -5.31
N VAL A 33 -3.27 -0.67 -5.03
CA VAL A 33 -4.65 -1.18 -5.11
C VAL A 33 -5.13 -1.48 -3.69
N GLY A 34 -5.85 -0.52 -3.12
CA GLY A 34 -6.57 -0.67 -1.86
C GLY A 34 -7.77 -1.59 -2.02
N SER A 35 -7.85 -2.64 -1.21
CA SER A 35 -8.96 -3.57 -1.13
C SER A 35 -9.84 -3.27 0.10
N PHE A 36 -11.07 -3.76 0.09
CA PHE A 36 -11.96 -3.70 1.25
C PHE A 36 -12.08 -5.08 1.94
N HIS A 37 -11.00 -5.87 1.93
CA HIS A 37 -10.87 -7.23 2.50
C HIS A 37 -12.03 -8.18 2.17
N PHE A 38 -11.93 -8.89 1.04
CA PHE A 38 -13.03 -9.75 0.55
C PHE A 38 -13.35 -10.93 1.46
N ASP A 39 -12.31 -11.51 2.08
CA ASP A 39 -12.44 -12.61 3.04
C ASP A 39 -12.89 -12.12 4.43
N ASN A 40 -12.88 -10.80 4.64
CA ASN A 40 -13.27 -10.09 5.85
C ASN A 40 -12.93 -10.88 7.14
N PRO A 41 -11.65 -10.89 7.55
CA PRO A 41 -11.23 -11.65 8.73
C PRO A 41 -11.75 -11.06 10.05
N GLY A 42 -12.53 -9.97 10.02
CA GLY A 42 -13.13 -9.34 11.20
C GLY A 42 -12.14 -8.63 12.11
N ARG A 43 -10.97 -8.24 11.58
CA ARG A 43 -9.86 -7.66 12.35
C ARG A 43 -9.84 -6.13 12.35
N ASP A 44 -10.59 -5.51 11.44
CA ASP A 44 -10.69 -4.06 11.36
C ASP A 44 -11.76 -3.52 12.31
N ILE A 45 -11.69 -2.23 12.64
CA ILE A 45 -12.74 -1.56 13.45
C ILE A 45 -14.09 -1.60 12.72
N ASN A 46 -14.09 -1.38 11.41
CA ASN A 46 -15.29 -1.38 10.59
C ASN A 46 -15.13 -2.42 9.47
N ASN A 47 -15.99 -3.43 9.45
CA ASN A 47 -15.89 -4.54 8.50
C ASN A 47 -17.12 -4.56 7.58
N ALA A 48 -16.90 -4.58 6.27
CA ALA A 48 -17.99 -4.70 5.29
C ALA A 48 -18.43 -6.17 5.15
N SER A 49 -19.74 -6.42 5.09
CA SER A 49 -20.23 -7.72 4.62
C SER A 49 -20.08 -7.76 3.11
N ILE A 50 -19.32 -8.73 2.57
CA ILE A 50 -19.09 -8.90 1.13
C ILE A 50 -19.69 -10.23 0.67
N ASP A 51 -20.44 -10.20 -0.43
CA ASP A 51 -20.99 -11.40 -1.06
C ASP A 51 -19.83 -12.32 -1.50
N PRO A 52 -20.01 -13.66 -1.47
CA PRO A 52 -18.92 -14.58 -1.80
C PRO A 52 -18.31 -14.30 -3.17
N VAL A 53 -17.07 -13.83 -3.15
CA VAL A 53 -16.32 -13.48 -4.38
C VAL A 53 -15.96 -14.71 -5.20
N THR A 54 -16.10 -15.90 -4.64
CA THR A 54 -15.89 -17.21 -5.28
C THR A 54 -17.00 -17.61 -6.26
N THR A 55 -18.12 -16.88 -6.30
CA THR A 55 -19.22 -17.14 -7.25
C THR A 55 -18.80 -16.87 -8.70
N PRO A 56 -19.35 -17.59 -9.70
CA PRO A 56 -18.98 -17.39 -11.11
C PRO A 56 -19.12 -15.94 -11.60
N ALA A 57 -20.15 -15.22 -11.15
CA ALA A 57 -20.36 -13.82 -11.51
C ALA A 57 -19.25 -12.91 -10.97
N LYS A 58 -18.94 -13.00 -9.67
CA LYS A 58 -17.85 -12.21 -9.06
C LYS A 58 -16.47 -12.61 -9.57
N GLN A 59 -16.29 -13.88 -9.94
CA GLN A 59 -15.07 -14.35 -10.59
C GLN A 59 -14.85 -13.70 -11.96
N ALA A 60 -15.91 -13.52 -12.77
CA ALA A 60 -15.83 -12.80 -14.04
C ALA A 60 -15.49 -11.31 -13.84
N GLU A 61 -16.10 -10.66 -12.85
CA GLU A 61 -15.78 -9.27 -12.49
C GLU A 61 -14.30 -9.11 -12.10
N LEU A 62 -13.78 -10.00 -11.25
CA LEU A 62 -12.38 -9.98 -10.83
C LEU A 62 -11.41 -10.36 -11.97
N ALA A 63 -11.86 -11.16 -12.95
CA ALA A 63 -11.07 -11.43 -14.15
C ALA A 63 -10.93 -10.17 -15.00
N ALA A 64 -12.01 -9.40 -15.16
CA ALA A 64 -11.96 -8.10 -15.81
C ALA A 64 -11.06 -7.09 -15.07
N VAL A 65 -11.06 -7.10 -13.74
CA VAL A 65 -10.12 -6.31 -12.92
C VAL A 65 -8.68 -6.72 -13.20
N ALA A 66 -8.37 -8.02 -13.21
CA ALA A 66 -7.02 -8.51 -13.49
C ALA A 66 -6.54 -8.14 -14.91
N GLU A 67 -7.40 -8.27 -15.92
CA GLU A 67 -7.11 -7.82 -17.29
C GLU A 67 -6.88 -6.30 -17.36
N GLY A 68 -7.68 -5.54 -16.61
CA GLY A 68 -7.51 -4.10 -16.44
C GLY A 68 -6.13 -3.76 -15.89
N LEU A 69 -5.74 -4.37 -14.77
CA LEU A 69 -4.42 -4.21 -14.13
C LEU A 69 -3.29 -4.72 -15.03
N ARG A 70 -3.51 -5.75 -15.85
CA ARG A 70 -2.52 -6.28 -16.81
C ARG A 70 -2.09 -5.25 -17.83
N ARG A 71 -2.92 -4.27 -18.18
CA ARG A 71 -2.54 -3.14 -19.07
C ARG A 71 -1.45 -2.25 -18.48
N PHE A 72 -1.21 -2.35 -17.17
CA PHE A 72 0.00 -1.77 -16.61
C PHE A 72 1.21 -2.50 -17.21
N HIS A 73 1.22 -3.85 -17.27
CA HIS A 73 2.29 -4.83 -17.56
C HIS A 73 3.20 -5.18 -16.36
N PRO A 74 2.65 -5.42 -15.16
CA PRO A 74 3.44 -5.47 -13.92
C PRO A 74 4.65 -6.41 -14.01
N THR A 75 5.78 -6.04 -13.42
CA THR A 75 6.98 -6.90 -13.32
C THR A 75 7.06 -7.67 -12.00
N ALA A 76 6.27 -7.24 -11.01
CA ALA A 76 6.11 -7.88 -9.73
C ALA A 76 4.76 -7.49 -9.11
N VAL A 77 4.30 -8.29 -8.14
CA VAL A 77 3.17 -7.97 -7.26
C VAL A 77 3.65 -8.00 -5.83
N ALA A 78 3.19 -7.08 -4.99
CA ALA A 78 3.43 -7.12 -3.54
C ALA A 78 2.09 -7.19 -2.79
N ILE A 79 2.01 -8.00 -1.74
CA ILE A 79 0.77 -8.30 -1.03
C ILE A 79 0.91 -8.20 0.49
N GLU A 80 -0.23 -8.03 1.16
CA GLU A 80 -0.37 -7.99 2.62
C GLU A 80 -0.24 -9.37 3.27
N ARG A 81 0.97 -9.95 3.19
CA ARG A 81 1.35 -11.14 3.96
C ARG A 81 2.73 -10.95 4.56
N ILE A 82 2.94 -11.50 5.76
CA ILE A 82 4.26 -11.62 6.37
C ILE A 82 5.03 -12.72 5.63
N ALA A 83 6.20 -12.38 5.10
CA ALA A 83 7.08 -13.36 4.47
C ALA A 83 7.57 -14.39 5.49
N ALA A 84 7.56 -15.67 5.12
CA ALA A 84 8.19 -16.71 5.92
C ALA A 84 9.73 -16.60 5.89
N ASP A 85 10.30 -16.09 4.80
CA ASP A 85 11.72 -15.81 4.65
C ASP A 85 11.95 -14.30 4.48
N PRO A 86 12.48 -13.60 5.50
CA PRO A 86 12.68 -12.16 5.44
C PRO A 86 13.82 -11.75 4.48
N THR A 87 14.66 -12.69 4.02
CA THR A 87 15.78 -12.37 3.14
C THR A 87 15.36 -12.21 1.68
N THR A 88 14.33 -12.93 1.26
CA THR A 88 13.79 -12.87 -0.11
C THR A 88 12.51 -12.07 -0.21
N LEU A 89 11.74 -12.02 0.89
CA LEU A 89 10.39 -11.46 0.95
C LEU A 89 9.44 -12.06 -0.08
N LEU A 90 9.77 -13.20 -0.69
CA LEU A 90 8.86 -13.88 -1.61
C LEU A 90 7.71 -14.51 -0.82
N ASP A 91 6.51 -14.39 -1.35
CA ASP A 91 5.35 -15.02 -0.77
C ASP A 91 5.46 -16.55 -0.86
N GLN A 92 5.47 -17.19 0.29
CA GLN A 92 5.64 -18.62 0.44
C GLN A 92 4.48 -19.47 -0.11
N ARG A 93 3.31 -18.87 -0.40
CA ARG A 93 2.11 -19.60 -0.85
C ARG A 93 1.90 -19.51 -2.36
N TYR A 94 2.33 -18.41 -2.99
CA TYR A 94 2.14 -18.18 -4.41
C TYR A 94 2.68 -19.31 -5.33
N PRO A 95 3.85 -19.93 -5.07
CA PRO A 95 4.35 -20.99 -5.95
C PRO A 95 3.42 -22.21 -6.10
N ALA A 96 2.51 -22.44 -5.14
CA ALA A 96 1.53 -23.52 -5.18
C ALA A 96 0.15 -23.08 -5.70
N PHE A 97 -0.04 -21.79 -5.97
CA PHE A 97 -1.33 -21.25 -6.42
C PHE A 97 -1.72 -21.82 -7.79
N THR A 98 -3.00 -22.16 -7.91
CA THR A 98 -3.62 -22.47 -9.20
C THR A 98 -4.91 -21.65 -9.38
N PRO A 99 -5.34 -21.38 -10.62
CA PRO A 99 -6.61 -20.69 -10.86
C PRO A 99 -7.83 -21.35 -10.20
N ALA A 100 -7.78 -22.67 -9.92
CA ALA A 100 -8.87 -23.38 -9.24
C ALA A 100 -9.05 -22.92 -7.78
N ASP A 101 -7.99 -22.44 -7.13
CA ASP A 101 -8.05 -21.95 -5.74
C ASP A 101 -8.97 -20.73 -5.61
N LEU A 102 -9.14 -19.95 -6.68
CA LEU A 102 -10.01 -18.77 -6.70
C LEU A 102 -11.50 -19.12 -6.51
N LEU A 103 -11.89 -20.39 -6.69
CA LEU A 103 -13.25 -20.86 -6.49
C LEU A 103 -13.56 -21.22 -5.02
N THR A 104 -12.54 -21.29 -4.17
CA THR A 104 -12.69 -21.67 -2.75
C THR A 104 -12.02 -20.71 -1.78
N ASN A 105 -11.09 -19.88 -2.26
CA ASN A 105 -10.34 -18.92 -1.44
C ASN A 105 -10.82 -17.49 -1.70
N ALA A 106 -11.52 -16.87 -0.76
CA ALA A 106 -12.02 -15.51 -0.91
C ALA A 106 -10.96 -14.40 -0.67
N ASP A 107 -9.77 -14.75 -0.19
CA ASP A 107 -8.67 -13.82 0.13
C ASP A 107 -8.31 -12.90 -1.05
N GLU A 108 -8.41 -11.59 -0.87
CA GLU A 108 -8.06 -10.58 -1.87
C GLU A 108 -6.62 -10.72 -2.39
N ARG A 109 -5.70 -11.23 -1.58
CA ARG A 109 -4.31 -11.47 -1.97
C ARG A 109 -4.25 -12.52 -3.07
N ALA A 110 -5.12 -13.54 -3.00
CA ALA A 110 -5.27 -14.52 -4.07
C ALA A 110 -6.15 -13.98 -5.21
N GLN A 111 -7.31 -13.41 -4.86
CA GLN A 111 -8.32 -12.96 -5.82
C GLN A 111 -7.85 -11.83 -6.73
N ILE A 112 -6.96 -10.95 -6.25
CA ILE A 112 -6.36 -9.88 -7.05
C ILE A 112 -4.88 -10.18 -7.30
N GLY A 113 -4.09 -10.38 -6.24
CA GLY A 113 -2.63 -10.47 -6.32
C GLY A 113 -2.13 -11.70 -7.10
N TYR A 114 -2.42 -12.91 -6.61
CA TYR A 114 -2.00 -14.14 -7.28
C TYR A 114 -2.65 -14.30 -8.65
N ARG A 115 -3.93 -13.91 -8.78
CA ARG A 115 -4.63 -13.88 -10.08
C ARG A 115 -3.85 -13.06 -11.12
N LEU A 116 -3.49 -11.82 -10.79
CA LEU A 116 -2.74 -10.94 -11.68
C LEU A 116 -1.35 -11.50 -11.98
N ALA A 117 -0.63 -11.96 -10.95
CA ALA A 117 0.70 -12.51 -11.11
C ALA A 117 0.69 -13.75 -12.03
N ASN A 118 -0.27 -14.66 -11.86
CA ASN A 118 -0.43 -15.83 -12.70
C ASN A 118 -0.82 -15.46 -14.14
N LEU A 119 -1.71 -14.48 -14.31
CA LEU A 119 -2.13 -14.00 -15.64
C LEU A 119 -0.97 -13.40 -16.44
N GLU A 120 -0.06 -12.69 -15.79
CA GLU A 120 1.11 -12.06 -16.40
C GLU A 120 2.35 -13.00 -16.44
N GLY A 121 2.27 -14.19 -15.82
CA GLY A 121 3.37 -15.15 -15.77
C GLY A 121 4.51 -14.75 -14.83
N LEU A 122 4.21 -13.98 -13.78
CA LEU A 122 5.19 -13.47 -12.83
C LEU A 122 5.58 -14.54 -11.81
N THR A 123 6.86 -14.58 -11.45
CA THR A 123 7.38 -15.36 -10.31
C THR A 123 7.62 -14.49 -9.08
N ARG A 124 7.64 -13.16 -9.24
CA ARG A 124 7.94 -12.17 -8.21
C ARG A 124 6.66 -11.69 -7.54
N VAL A 125 6.17 -12.49 -6.60
CA VAL A 125 5.12 -12.07 -5.67
C VAL A 125 5.74 -11.90 -4.29
N TYR A 126 5.73 -10.68 -3.77
CA TYR A 126 6.38 -10.32 -2.53
C TYR A 126 5.36 -10.21 -1.38
N ALA A 127 5.70 -10.81 -0.24
CA ALA A 127 4.98 -10.71 1.02
C ALA A 127 5.66 -9.62 1.88
N ILE A 128 5.08 -8.42 1.90
CA ILE A 128 5.72 -7.23 2.49
C ILE A 128 5.02 -6.72 3.75
N ASP A 129 4.12 -7.50 4.34
CA ASP A 129 3.38 -7.10 5.55
C ASP A 129 4.28 -7.03 6.77
N GLU A 130 3.84 -6.19 7.70
CA GLU A 130 4.47 -5.88 8.96
C GLU A 130 3.43 -6.02 10.07
N GLN A 131 3.77 -6.79 11.08
CA GLN A 131 3.01 -6.90 12.33
C GLN A 131 4.01 -6.84 13.48
N PRO A 132 3.61 -6.33 14.65
CA PRO A 132 4.50 -6.28 15.80
C PRO A 132 4.87 -7.71 16.22
N ASP A 133 6.14 -7.92 16.58
CA ASP A 133 6.57 -9.17 17.21
C ASP A 133 6.07 -9.25 18.67
N GLU A 134 6.17 -10.44 19.27
CA GLU A 134 5.79 -10.62 20.67
C GLU A 134 6.59 -9.68 21.59
N GLY A 135 5.87 -8.85 22.36
CA GLY A 135 6.46 -7.87 23.26
C GLY A 135 6.80 -6.53 22.62
N GLU A 136 6.65 -6.38 21.30
CA GLU A 136 6.70 -5.09 20.65
C GLU A 136 5.42 -4.29 20.88
N ARG A 137 5.52 -2.98 20.67
CA ARG A 137 4.38 -2.08 20.76
C ARG A 137 3.43 -2.32 19.59
N ASP A 138 2.14 -2.42 19.88
CA ASP A 138 1.11 -2.46 18.85
C ASP A 138 1.18 -1.21 17.96
N TYR A 139 1.17 -1.40 16.64
CA TYR A 139 1.14 -0.33 15.66
C TYR A 139 -0.22 0.38 15.62
N PHE A 140 -1.27 -0.23 16.16
CA PHE A 140 -2.60 0.36 16.15
C PHE A 140 -3.33 0.15 17.50
N PRO A 141 -2.84 0.79 18.59
CA PRO A 141 -3.33 0.60 19.95
C PRO A 141 -4.69 1.28 20.19
N PHE A 142 -5.71 0.90 19.43
CA PHE A 142 -7.04 1.50 19.46
C PHE A 142 -7.74 1.28 20.80
N GLU A 143 -7.50 0.15 21.47
CA GLU A 143 -8.05 -0.11 22.80
C GLU A 143 -7.59 0.93 23.83
N LYS A 144 -6.31 1.35 23.77
CA LYS A 144 -5.78 2.40 24.67
C LYS A 144 -6.47 3.75 24.40
N LEU A 145 -6.70 4.09 23.14
CA LEU A 145 -7.45 5.27 22.73
C LEU A 145 -8.90 5.23 23.24
N MET A 146 -9.59 4.11 23.06
CA MET A 146 -10.96 3.90 23.53
C MET A 146 -11.07 3.99 25.06
N ALA A 147 -10.12 3.41 25.80
CA ALA A 147 -10.08 3.46 27.25
C ALA A 147 -9.92 4.91 27.74
N TRP A 148 -9.01 5.68 27.15
CA TRP A 148 -8.83 7.09 27.46
C TRP A 148 -10.10 7.90 27.11
N ALA A 149 -10.68 7.69 25.93
CA ALA A 149 -11.90 8.39 25.51
C ALA A 149 -13.05 8.13 26.51
N THR A 150 -13.21 6.89 26.96
CA THR A 150 -14.20 6.51 27.98
C THR A 150 -13.95 7.20 29.32
N ALA A 151 -12.70 7.18 29.81
CA ALA A 151 -12.33 7.80 31.07
C ALA A 151 -12.55 9.32 31.10
N HIS A 152 -12.55 9.95 29.93
CA HIS A 152 -12.73 11.40 29.75
C HIS A 152 -14.07 11.80 29.13
N HIS A 153 -15.04 10.88 29.03
CA HIS A 153 -16.38 11.13 28.49
C HIS A 153 -16.40 11.65 27.04
N LYS A 154 -15.44 11.19 26.22
CA LYS A 154 -15.24 11.60 24.82
C LYS A 154 -15.69 10.56 23.78
N GLU A 155 -16.46 9.56 24.18
CA GLU A 155 -16.89 8.48 23.30
C GLU A 155 -17.73 8.99 22.13
N ALA A 156 -18.57 10.01 22.36
CA ALA A 156 -19.39 10.62 21.33
C ALA A 156 -18.56 11.34 20.27
N GLU A 157 -17.47 12.03 20.67
CA GLU A 157 -16.56 12.66 19.70
C GLU A 157 -15.78 11.63 18.90
N LEU A 158 -15.35 10.52 19.55
CA LEU A 158 -14.65 9.44 18.85
C LEU A 158 -15.56 8.75 17.85
N ALA A 159 -16.82 8.49 18.23
CA ALA A 159 -17.83 7.94 17.33
C ALA A 159 -18.13 8.89 16.16
N ALA A 160 -18.21 10.20 16.40
CA ALA A 160 -18.44 11.19 15.36
C ALA A 160 -17.29 11.24 14.33
N LEU A 161 -16.04 11.10 14.78
CA LEU A 161 -14.89 10.99 13.87
C LEU A 161 -14.91 9.72 13.03
N ASN A 162 -15.34 8.58 13.58
CA ASN A 162 -15.43 7.33 12.85
C ASN A 162 -16.69 7.24 11.95
N ALA A 163 -17.69 8.09 12.16
CA ALA A 163 -18.98 8.02 11.46
C ALA A 163 -18.87 8.03 9.92
N PRO A 164 -18.01 8.83 9.28
CA PRO A 164 -17.84 8.79 7.82
C PRO A 164 -17.32 7.43 7.32
N VAL A 165 -16.39 6.81 8.06
CA VAL A 165 -15.86 5.48 7.72
C VAL A 165 -16.94 4.41 7.89
N ALA A 166 -17.69 4.45 8.99
CA ALA A 166 -18.79 3.54 9.23
C ALA A 166 -19.91 3.67 8.17
N ALA A 167 -20.24 4.91 7.78
CA ALA A 167 -21.22 5.18 6.73
C ALA A 167 -20.75 4.64 5.37
N TYR A 168 -19.47 4.81 5.03
CA TYR A 168 -18.90 4.24 3.82
C TYR A 168 -18.97 2.70 3.82
N VAL A 169 -18.58 2.05 4.92
CA VAL A 169 -18.63 0.59 5.02
C VAL A 169 -20.05 0.05 4.84
N ALA A 170 -21.05 0.73 5.41
CA ALA A 170 -22.45 0.38 5.22
C ALA A 170 -22.93 0.59 3.77
N ASP A 171 -22.53 1.70 3.13
CA ASP A 171 -22.82 2.00 1.73
C ASP A 171 -22.19 0.97 0.77
N LEU A 172 -20.93 0.59 1.00
CA LEU A 172 -20.22 -0.44 0.24
C LEU A 172 -20.98 -1.77 0.25
N SER A 173 -21.45 -2.21 1.43
CA SER A 173 -22.24 -3.43 1.57
C SER A 173 -23.58 -3.37 0.82
N ALA A 174 -24.16 -2.18 0.59
CA ALA A 174 -25.36 -2.01 -0.22
C ALA A 174 -25.02 -1.99 -1.71
N ARG A 175 -24.02 -1.21 -2.12
CA ARG A 175 -23.62 -1.00 -3.52
C ARG A 175 -23.09 -2.25 -4.19
N GLN A 176 -22.49 -3.20 -3.47
CA GLN A 176 -22.00 -4.45 -4.06
C GLN A 176 -23.07 -5.30 -4.77
N ARG A 177 -24.36 -5.05 -4.47
CA ARG A 177 -25.51 -5.72 -5.07
C ARG A 177 -25.86 -5.15 -6.44
N THR A 178 -25.44 -3.92 -6.73
CA THR A 178 -25.77 -3.18 -7.95
C THR A 178 -24.56 -2.80 -8.78
N GLU A 179 -23.37 -2.78 -8.18
CA GLU A 179 -22.10 -2.42 -8.81
C GLU A 179 -21.16 -3.62 -8.90
N THR A 180 -20.29 -3.59 -9.90
CA THR A 180 -19.24 -4.60 -10.07
C THR A 180 -18.11 -4.38 -9.06
N LEU A 181 -17.39 -5.45 -8.70
CA LEU A 181 -16.20 -5.35 -7.85
C LEU A 181 -15.15 -4.38 -8.42
N GLY A 182 -15.01 -4.30 -9.75
CA GLY A 182 -14.12 -3.32 -10.38
C GLY A 182 -14.53 -1.88 -10.12
N ALA A 183 -15.84 -1.58 -10.17
CA ALA A 183 -16.36 -0.25 -9.85
C ALA A 183 -16.16 0.10 -8.37
N LEU A 184 -16.44 -0.84 -7.46
CA LEU A 184 -16.22 -0.64 -6.02
C LEU A 184 -14.73 -0.46 -5.67
N LEU A 185 -13.85 -1.24 -6.29
CA LEU A 185 -12.40 -1.08 -6.14
C LEU A 185 -11.94 0.27 -6.70
N ALA A 186 -12.45 0.70 -7.85
CA ALA A 186 -12.14 2.00 -8.44
C ALA A 186 -12.56 3.15 -7.52
N ASP A 187 -13.76 3.08 -6.93
CA ASP A 187 -14.25 4.06 -5.96
C ASP A 187 -13.39 4.08 -4.69
N THR A 188 -13.10 2.90 -4.11
CA THR A 188 -12.21 2.74 -2.95
C THR A 188 -10.83 3.33 -3.21
N ASN A 189 -10.35 3.34 -4.46
CA ASN A 189 -9.01 3.80 -4.81
C ASN A 189 -8.92 5.27 -5.23
N ARG A 190 -10.02 6.02 -5.20
CA ARG A 190 -10.01 7.45 -5.50
C ARG A 190 -9.10 8.23 -4.55
N ARG A 191 -8.44 9.27 -5.08
CA ARG A 191 -7.57 10.16 -4.32
C ARG A 191 -8.31 10.98 -3.24
N ASP A 192 -9.60 11.21 -3.42
CA ASP A 192 -10.46 11.94 -2.49
C ASP A 192 -11.37 11.01 -1.65
N HIS A 193 -11.07 9.71 -1.63
CA HIS A 193 -11.87 8.73 -0.90
C HIS A 193 -11.87 9.01 0.62
N PRO A 194 -13.01 9.00 1.32
CA PRO A 194 -13.09 9.39 2.73
C PRO A 194 -12.29 8.49 3.69
N VAL A 195 -12.00 7.24 3.30
CA VAL A 195 -11.27 6.28 4.15
C VAL A 195 -9.76 6.30 3.92
N ASN A 196 -9.30 6.68 2.71
CA ASN A 196 -7.89 6.50 2.32
C ASN A 196 -7.31 7.56 1.38
N GLY A 197 -8.10 8.57 1.03
CA GLY A 197 -7.66 9.72 0.26
C GLY A 197 -6.96 10.78 1.13
N ASN A 198 -7.21 10.77 2.43
CA ASN A 198 -6.60 11.69 3.39
C ASN A 198 -6.35 11.01 4.76
N MET A 199 -5.87 11.81 5.73
CA MET A 199 -5.58 11.38 7.10
C MET A 199 -6.50 12.06 8.12
N ASP A 200 -7.68 12.55 7.71
CA ASP A 200 -8.54 13.37 8.56
C ASP A 200 -8.98 12.61 9.82
N LEU A 201 -9.34 11.33 9.69
CA LEU A 201 -9.66 10.47 10.84
C LEU A 201 -8.48 10.45 11.81
N TYR A 202 -7.29 10.06 11.32
CA TYR A 202 -6.09 9.91 12.14
C TYR A 202 -5.67 11.25 12.78
N TYR A 203 -5.67 12.35 12.05
CA TYR A 203 -5.35 13.66 12.63
C TYR A 203 -6.43 14.14 13.60
N GLY A 204 -7.70 13.80 13.36
CA GLY A 204 -8.78 13.97 14.32
C GLY A 204 -8.51 13.23 15.63
N LEU A 205 -7.89 12.04 15.58
CA LEU A 205 -7.53 11.29 16.78
C LEU A 205 -6.51 12.01 17.67
N LEU A 206 -5.75 12.99 17.17
CA LEU A 206 -4.77 13.75 17.97
C LEU A 206 -5.42 14.56 19.10
N GLN A 207 -6.72 14.83 19.04
CA GLN A 207 -7.46 15.51 20.11
C GLN A 207 -7.73 14.62 21.35
N PHE A 208 -7.42 13.32 21.25
CA PHE A 208 -7.55 12.35 22.33
C PHE A 208 -6.22 12.17 23.03
N GLY A 209 -6.02 13.01 24.04
CA GLY A 209 -4.86 13.06 24.90
C GLY A 209 -4.89 14.31 25.78
N ASP A 210 -3.99 14.34 26.76
CA ASP A 210 -3.76 15.44 27.67
C ASP A 210 -2.25 15.71 27.84
N ALA A 211 -1.86 16.54 28.81
CA ALA A 211 -0.46 16.91 29.01
C ALA A 211 0.47 15.74 29.36
N VAL A 212 -0.07 14.57 29.75
CA VAL A 212 0.65 13.39 30.21
C VAL A 212 0.42 12.20 29.28
N GLU A 213 -0.84 11.89 28.96
CA GLU A 213 -1.22 10.74 28.14
C GLU A 213 -1.62 11.18 26.74
N GLN A 214 -1.04 10.57 25.70
CA GLN A 214 -1.25 10.99 24.31
C GLN A 214 -1.66 9.81 23.40
N PRO A 215 -2.74 9.07 23.71
CA PRO A 215 -3.10 7.84 22.99
C PRO A 215 -3.42 8.08 21.52
N GLY A 216 -3.97 9.24 21.15
CA GLY A 216 -4.22 9.62 19.76
C GLY A 216 -2.94 9.80 18.94
N ALA A 217 -1.95 10.50 19.50
CA ALA A 217 -0.63 10.68 18.87
C ALA A 217 0.15 9.35 18.82
N GLU A 218 0.05 8.57 19.89
CA GLU A 218 0.58 7.23 19.98
C GLU A 218 0.04 6.33 18.85
N LEU A 219 -1.28 6.28 18.64
CA LEU A 219 -1.86 5.49 17.57
C LEU A 219 -1.41 5.97 16.18
N ASN A 220 -1.34 7.30 15.95
CA ASN A 220 -0.81 7.84 14.71
C ASN A 220 0.64 7.43 14.45
N SER A 221 1.48 7.50 15.48
CA SER A 221 2.90 7.14 15.36
C SER A 221 3.08 5.68 14.98
N GLY A 222 2.32 4.77 15.59
CA GLY A 222 2.36 3.34 15.27
C GLY A 222 1.84 3.06 13.87
N TRP A 223 0.76 3.74 13.45
CA TRP A 223 0.20 3.56 12.11
C TRP A 223 1.18 4.02 11.03
N TYR A 224 1.84 5.16 11.25
CA TYR A 224 2.93 5.62 10.39
C TYR A 224 4.08 4.59 10.37
N GLU A 225 4.52 4.12 11.53
CA GLU A 225 5.63 3.17 11.65
C GLU A 225 5.38 1.89 10.85
N ARG A 226 4.20 1.26 11.01
CA ARG A 226 3.83 0.05 10.25
C ARG A 226 3.90 0.29 8.76
N ASN A 227 3.29 1.37 8.28
CA ASN A 227 3.28 1.69 6.85
C ASN A 227 4.69 2.02 6.32
N ALA A 228 5.53 2.68 7.11
CA ALA A 228 6.91 2.95 6.75
C ALA A 228 7.74 1.66 6.64
N LYS A 229 7.55 0.71 7.57
CA LYS A 229 8.19 -0.62 7.52
C LYS A 229 7.71 -1.45 6.31
N ILE A 230 6.42 -1.43 6.00
CA ILE A 230 5.87 -2.05 4.78
C ILE A 230 6.52 -1.46 3.52
N PHE A 231 6.58 -0.12 3.43
CA PHE A 231 7.23 0.53 2.28
C PHE A 231 8.73 0.25 2.21
N ALA A 232 9.44 0.20 3.35
CA ALA A 232 10.85 -0.18 3.38
C ALA A 232 11.08 -1.60 2.84
N LYS A 233 10.19 -2.56 3.16
CA LYS A 233 10.21 -3.92 2.56
C LYS A 233 9.99 -3.90 1.05
N LEU A 234 9.06 -3.06 0.55
CA LEU A 234 8.90 -2.85 -0.89
C LEU A 234 10.21 -2.33 -1.51
N MET A 235 10.90 -1.38 -0.87
CA MET A 235 12.17 -0.84 -1.38
C MET A 235 13.27 -1.89 -1.48
N LEU A 236 13.34 -2.85 -0.56
CA LEU A 236 14.32 -3.94 -0.60
C LEU A 236 14.12 -4.89 -1.79
N THR A 237 12.91 -4.97 -2.34
CA THR A 237 12.55 -5.91 -3.41
C THR A 237 12.50 -5.28 -4.80
N ALA A 238 12.35 -3.96 -4.86
CA ALA A 238 12.22 -3.20 -6.09
C ALA A 238 13.57 -2.97 -6.79
N LYS A 239 13.56 -2.99 -8.12
CA LYS A 239 14.72 -2.78 -8.99
C LYS A 239 14.40 -1.65 -9.98
N PRO A 240 15.40 -0.86 -10.43
CA PRO A 240 15.17 0.14 -11.47
C PRO A 240 14.39 -0.42 -12.67
N GLY A 241 13.40 0.35 -13.13
CA GLY A 241 12.48 -0.05 -14.21
C GLY A 241 11.36 -1.00 -13.80
N ASP A 242 11.31 -1.45 -12.55
CA ASP A 242 10.19 -2.27 -12.07
C ASP A 242 8.87 -1.52 -12.13
N ARG A 243 7.81 -2.31 -12.32
CA ARG A 243 6.45 -1.83 -12.32
C ARG A 243 5.61 -2.73 -11.42
N ILE A 244 5.40 -2.27 -10.20
CA ILE A 244 4.91 -3.12 -9.10
C ILE A 244 3.46 -2.78 -8.81
N VAL A 245 2.59 -3.78 -8.79
CA VAL A 245 1.23 -3.64 -8.24
C VAL A 245 1.25 -4.08 -6.78
N VAL A 246 0.83 -3.20 -5.89
CA VAL A 246 0.74 -3.45 -4.45
C VAL A 246 -0.73 -3.64 -4.10
N VAL A 247 -1.10 -4.82 -3.61
CA VAL A 247 -2.46 -5.16 -3.18
C VAL A 247 -2.49 -5.22 -1.66
N TYR A 248 -3.22 -4.28 -1.06
CA TYR A 248 -3.28 -4.07 0.40
C TYR A 248 -4.66 -3.61 0.83
N GLY A 249 -4.99 -3.78 2.11
CA GLY A 249 -6.16 -3.14 2.71
C GLY A 249 -6.19 -1.63 2.46
N ALA A 250 -7.37 -1.10 2.14
CA ALA A 250 -7.56 0.29 1.72
C ALA A 250 -7.05 1.31 2.74
N GLY A 251 -7.07 0.99 4.04
CA GLY A 251 -6.55 1.87 5.11
C GLY A 251 -5.04 2.17 5.01
N HIS A 252 -4.27 1.35 4.28
CA HIS A 252 -2.84 1.57 4.03
C HIS A 252 -2.57 2.52 2.86
N ALA A 253 -3.58 2.73 1.99
CA ALA A 253 -3.33 3.31 0.68
C ALA A 253 -2.84 4.76 0.75
N PHE A 254 -3.28 5.55 1.74
CA PHE A 254 -2.77 6.92 1.92
C PHE A 254 -1.25 6.93 2.11
N TRP A 255 -0.74 6.22 3.12
CA TRP A 255 0.68 6.23 3.45
C TRP A 255 1.53 5.60 2.35
N LEU A 256 1.09 4.49 1.75
CA LEU A 256 1.83 3.87 0.66
C LEU A 256 1.92 4.79 -0.56
N ARG A 257 0.83 5.48 -0.93
CA ARG A 257 0.85 6.49 -2.00
C ARG A 257 1.79 7.65 -1.64
N HIS A 258 1.68 8.16 -0.41
CA HIS A 258 2.53 9.22 0.10
C HIS A 258 4.02 8.86 0.00
N PHE A 259 4.42 7.67 0.46
CA PHE A 259 5.81 7.25 0.40
C PHE A 259 6.31 7.07 -1.03
N VAL A 260 5.50 6.50 -1.93
CA VAL A 260 5.86 6.38 -3.35
C VAL A 260 6.07 7.77 -3.98
N GLU A 261 5.17 8.72 -3.73
CA GLU A 261 5.25 10.08 -4.31
C GLU A 261 6.43 10.90 -3.75
N ASN A 262 6.85 10.63 -2.51
CA ASN A 262 7.87 11.40 -1.81
C ASN A 262 9.25 10.72 -1.77
N THR A 263 9.40 9.54 -2.37
CA THR A 263 10.70 8.82 -2.42
C THR A 263 11.38 9.00 -3.78
N PRO A 264 12.61 9.55 -3.85
CA PRO A 264 13.34 9.69 -5.10
C PRO A 264 13.49 8.35 -5.85
N GLY A 265 13.20 8.36 -7.15
CA GLY A 265 13.28 7.16 -8.00
C GLY A 265 12.00 6.33 -8.06
N TYR A 266 10.98 6.68 -7.27
CA TYR A 266 9.66 6.06 -7.32
C TYR A 266 8.65 6.98 -8.02
N VAL A 267 7.68 6.38 -8.69
CA VAL A 267 6.59 7.07 -9.38
C VAL A 267 5.28 6.36 -9.07
N LEU A 268 4.32 7.09 -8.52
CA LEU A 268 2.99 6.56 -8.27
C LEU A 268 2.19 6.53 -9.57
N VAL A 269 1.61 5.37 -9.87
CA VAL A 269 0.66 5.18 -10.96
C VAL A 269 -0.73 5.00 -10.38
N ASP A 270 -1.68 5.81 -10.85
CA ASP A 270 -3.07 5.74 -10.41
C ASP A 270 -3.70 4.42 -10.84
N SER A 271 -4.31 3.71 -9.89
CA SER A 271 -4.94 2.41 -10.10
C SER A 271 -6.35 2.54 -10.66
N VAL A 272 -7.06 3.64 -10.40
CA VAL A 272 -8.46 3.84 -10.81
C VAL A 272 -8.70 3.57 -12.32
N PRO A 273 -7.88 4.10 -13.26
CA PRO A 273 -8.06 3.86 -14.69
C PRO A 273 -7.88 2.39 -15.13
N TYR A 274 -7.34 1.54 -14.25
CA TYR A 274 -7.09 0.13 -14.49
C TYR A 274 -8.13 -0.78 -13.82
N LEU A 275 -8.92 -0.26 -12.88
CA LEU A 275 -9.93 -0.99 -12.12
C LEU A 275 -11.33 -0.88 -12.75
N SER A 276 -11.62 0.25 -13.39
CA SER A 276 -12.85 0.44 -14.15
C SER A 276 -12.77 -0.35 -15.46
N GLY A 277 -13.51 -1.44 -15.58
CA GLY A 277 -13.73 -2.09 -16.88
C GLY A 277 -14.27 -1.07 -17.88
N ARG A 278 -13.75 -1.06 -19.11
CA ARG A 278 -14.40 -0.33 -20.21
C ARG A 278 -15.65 -1.06 -20.68
#